data_AF-A0A2A2GP81-F1
#
_entry.id   AF-A0A2A2GP81-F1
#
_cell.length_a   1.000
_cell.length_b   1.000
_cell.length_c   1.000
_cell.angle_alpha   90.00
_cell.angle_beta   90.00
_cell.angle_gamma   90.00
#
_symmetry.space_group_name_H-M   'P 1'
#
loop_
_entity.id
_entity.type
_entity.pdbx_description
1 polymer ?
#
loop_
_entity_poly.entity_id
_entity_poly.type
_entity_poly.pdbx_seq_one_letter_code
_entity_poly.pdbx_strand_id
1 'polypeptide(L)'
;MQVSIQQLVYYLKNSFIVPLTASFRQAGLILDATAANSRIGDWLSSIANVRKHGTTGVSPEERMLQERLALLPLPKVMQAFPLPIHQTRPIPMESLQHPLSVYQSILEMPI
;
A
#
# COMPACT_ATOMS: atom_id res chain seq x y z
N MET A 1 -14.78 4.66 4.06
CA MET A 1 -14.45 4.56 2.62
C MET A 1 -12.94 4.59 2.50
N GLN A 2 -12.33 3.46 2.13
CA GLN A 2 -10.88 3.21 2.24
C GLN A 2 -10.31 2.80 0.88
N VAL A 3 -9.05 3.13 0.63
CA VAL A 3 -8.32 2.72 -0.59
C VAL A 3 -7.96 1.25 -0.49
N SER A 4 -8.22 0.49 -1.55
CA SER A 4 -7.75 -0.90 -1.61
C SER A 4 -6.25 -0.95 -1.91
N ILE A 5 -5.56 -1.97 -1.39
CA ILE A 5 -4.14 -2.20 -1.65
C ILE A 5 -3.87 -2.29 -3.16
N GLN A 6 -4.79 -2.89 -3.93
CA GLN A 6 -4.64 -3.00 -5.38
C GLN A 6 -4.62 -1.64 -6.08
N GLN A 7 -5.50 -0.72 -5.67
CA GLN A 7 -5.54 0.65 -6.21
C GLN A 7 -4.25 1.40 -5.88
N LEU A 8 -3.71 1.23 -4.66
CA LEU A 8 -2.45 1.83 -4.25
C LEU A 8 -1.27 1.30 -5.10
N VAL A 9 -1.14 -0.02 -5.27
CA VAL A 9 -0.07 -0.63 -6.07
C VAL A 9 -0.15 -0.18 -7.53
N TYR A 10 -1.36 -0.15 -8.10
CA TYR A 10 -1.56 0.36 -9.45
C TYR A 10 -1.13 1.83 -9.56
N TYR A 11 -1.55 2.67 -8.63
CA TYR A 11 -1.19 4.09 -8.62
C TYR A 11 0.32 4.30 -8.48
N LEU A 12 0.97 3.61 -7.52
CA LEU A 12 2.41 3.65 -7.31
C LEU A 12 3.17 3.28 -8.59
N LYS A 13 2.78 2.19 -9.25
CA LYS A 13 3.44 1.75 -10.49
C LYS A 13 3.40 2.84 -11.56
N ASN A 14 2.22 3.39 -11.82
CA ASN A 14 2.02 4.29 -12.97
C ASN A 14 2.50 5.72 -12.71
N SER A 15 2.47 6.20 -11.46
CA SER A 15 2.82 7.58 -11.13
C SER A 15 4.20 7.75 -10.51
N PHE A 16 4.83 6.67 -10.02
CA PHE A 16 6.20 6.71 -9.49
C PHE A 16 7.15 5.84 -10.31
N ILE A 17 6.90 4.53 -10.40
CA ILE A 17 7.88 3.57 -10.95
C ILE A 17 8.10 3.79 -12.46
N VAL A 18 7.04 3.90 -13.25
CA VAL A 18 7.15 4.07 -14.71
C VAL A 18 7.86 5.39 -15.08
N PRO A 19 7.46 6.56 -14.54
CA PRO A 19 8.16 7.82 -14.82
C PRO A 19 9.62 7.79 -14.36
N LEU A 20 9.90 7.26 -13.17
CA LEU A 20 11.26 7.18 -12.63
C LEU A 20 12.15 6.27 -13.50
N THR A 21 11.61 5.14 -13.94
CA THR A 21 12.31 4.23 -14.86
C THR A 21 12.62 4.92 -16.19
N ALA A 22 11.68 5.70 -16.73
CA ALA A 22 11.90 6.45 -17.97
C ALA A 22 13.01 7.50 -17.81
N SER A 23 13.03 8.24 -16.69
CA SER A 23 14.08 9.20 -16.37
C SER A 23 15.46 8.54 -16.24
N PHE A 24 15.54 7.38 -15.58
CA PHE A 24 16.79 6.62 -15.46
C PHE A 24 17.29 6.14 -16.82
N ARG A 25 16.39 5.61 -17.67
CA ARG A 25 16.73 5.17 -19.03
C ARG A 25 17.29 6.30 -19.88
N GLN A 26 16.73 7.52 -19.76
CA GLN A 26 17.25 8.70 -20.46
C GLN A 26 18.68 9.06 -20.01
N ALA A 27 19.01 8.82 -18.75
CA ALA A 27 20.35 9.01 -18.21
C ALA A 27 21.31 7.83 -18.48
N GLY A 28 20.87 6.79 -19.23
CA GLY A 28 21.65 5.57 -19.46
C GLY A 28 21.80 4.68 -18.22
N LEU A 29 20.95 4.87 -17.21
CA LEU A 29 20.95 4.13 -15.96
C LEU A 29 19.83 3.08 -15.91
N ILE A 30 20.01 2.08 -15.05
CA ILE A 30 18.98 1.09 -14.73
C ILE A 30 18.48 1.37 -13.32
N LEU A 31 17.16 1.44 -13.16
CA LEU A 31 16.54 1.65 -11.86
C LEU A 31 16.63 0.36 -11.02
N ASP A 32 17.20 0.46 -9.83
CA ASP A 32 17.19 -0.59 -8.82
C ASP A 32 16.36 -0.16 -7.59
N ALA A 33 16.17 -1.10 -6.65
CA ALA A 33 15.39 -0.86 -5.45
C ALA A 33 16.00 0.24 -4.56
N THR A 34 17.33 0.31 -4.48
CA THR A 34 18.05 1.29 -3.67
C THR A 34 17.80 2.70 -4.18
N ALA A 35 17.95 2.91 -5.49
CA ALA A 35 17.69 4.18 -6.14
C ALA A 35 16.23 4.59 -6.02
N ALA A 36 15.28 3.67 -6.23
CA ALA A 36 13.86 3.94 -6.03
C ALA A 36 13.55 4.36 -4.57
N ASN A 37 14.09 3.65 -3.58
CA ASN A 37 13.91 3.98 -2.17
C ASN A 37 14.50 5.35 -1.81
N SER A 38 15.57 5.78 -2.48
CA SER A 38 16.14 7.12 -2.27
C SER A 38 15.25 8.26 -2.80
N ARG A 39 14.34 7.97 -3.75
CA ARG A 39 13.49 8.95 -4.44
C ARG A 39 12.02 8.91 -3.99
N ILE A 40 11.60 7.86 -3.29
CA ILE A 40 10.21 7.68 -2.89
C ILE A 40 9.74 8.76 -1.93
N GLY A 41 10.61 9.27 -1.05
CA GLY A 41 10.25 10.30 -0.07
C GLY A 41 9.75 11.59 -0.72
N ASP A 42 10.51 12.09 -1.71
CA ASP A 42 10.13 13.29 -2.46
C ASP A 42 8.79 13.08 -3.16
N TRP A 43 8.63 11.96 -3.87
CA TRP A 43 7.37 11.63 -4.55
C TRP A 43 6.18 11.50 -3.59
N LEU A 44 6.37 10.89 -2.41
CA LEU A 44 5.33 10.80 -1.39
C LEU A 44 4.88 12.19 -0.95
N SER A 45 5.84 13.06 -0.61
CA SER A 45 5.56 14.40 -0.10
C SER A 45 4.93 15.33 -1.15
N SER A 46 5.44 15.32 -2.39
CA SER A 46 5.07 16.32 -3.39
C SER A 46 3.95 15.86 -4.34
N ILE A 47 3.68 14.56 -4.42
CA ILE A 47 2.70 14.00 -5.37
C ILE A 47 1.68 13.14 -4.63
N ALA A 48 2.11 12.08 -3.92
CA ALA A 48 1.17 11.08 -3.42
C ALA A 48 0.29 11.60 -2.28
N ASN A 49 0.86 12.34 -1.34
CA ASN A 49 0.18 12.79 -0.11
C ASN A 49 -0.71 14.02 -0.34
N VAL A 50 -0.35 14.87 -1.30
CA VAL A 50 -1.07 16.12 -1.61
C VAL A 50 -2.12 15.95 -2.72
N ARG A 51 -2.12 14.83 -3.46
CA ARG A 51 -3.10 14.61 -4.53
C ARG A 51 -4.52 14.62 -4.01
N LYS A 52 -5.46 15.12 -4.82
CA LYS A 52 -6.88 14.90 -4.56
C LYS A 52 -7.20 13.42 -4.78
N HIS A 53 -7.66 12.75 -3.72
CA HIS A 53 -7.97 11.33 -3.80
C HIS A 53 -9.31 11.10 -4.50
N GLY A 54 -9.36 10.25 -5.54
CA GLY A 54 -10.58 10.04 -6.35
C GLY A 54 -11.77 9.52 -5.55
N THR A 55 -11.54 8.63 -4.59
CA THR A 55 -12.58 8.10 -3.71
C THR A 55 -12.98 9.06 -2.58
N THR A 56 -12.04 9.57 -1.78
CA THR A 56 -12.32 10.39 -0.59
C THR A 56 -12.51 11.88 -0.87
N GLY A 57 -12.18 12.37 -2.06
CA GLY A 57 -12.34 13.76 -2.48
C GLY A 57 -11.40 14.77 -1.81
N VAL A 58 -10.63 14.35 -0.82
CA VAL A 58 -9.66 15.15 -0.05
C VAL A 58 -8.24 14.58 -0.23
N SER A 59 -7.21 15.31 0.19
CA SER A 59 -5.84 14.79 0.10
C SER A 59 -5.59 13.70 1.16
N PRO A 60 -4.76 12.68 0.87
CA PRO A 60 -4.36 11.69 1.86
C PRO A 60 -3.72 12.30 3.12
N GLU A 61 -2.94 13.38 2.98
CA GLU A 61 -2.31 14.07 4.11
C GLU A 61 -3.32 14.72 5.06
N GLU A 62 -4.28 15.48 4.51
CA GLU A 62 -5.36 16.09 5.28
C GLU A 62 -6.19 15.03 6.00
N ARG A 63 -6.49 13.94 5.28
CA ARG A 63 -7.28 12.84 5.81
C ARG A 63 -6.54 12.07 6.91
N MET A 64 -5.24 11.86 6.76
CA MET A 64 -4.40 11.20 7.76
C MET A 64 -4.44 11.94 9.10
N LEU A 65 -4.46 13.27 9.09
CA LEU A 65 -4.54 14.06 10.33
C LEU A 65 -5.82 13.74 11.14
N GLN A 66 -6.94 13.52 10.44
CA GLN A 66 -8.22 13.16 11.05
C GLN A 66 -8.23 11.69 11.49
N GLU A 67 -7.78 10.78 10.61
CA GLU A 67 -7.78 9.33 10.86
C GLU A 67 -6.82 8.95 12.00
N ARG A 68 -5.71 9.69 12.18
CA ARG A 68 -4.75 9.48 13.26
C ARG A 68 -5.39 9.54 14.65
N LEU A 69 -6.42 10.36 14.83
CA LEU A 69 -7.12 10.49 16.12
C LEU A 69 -7.91 9.23 16.47
N ALA A 70 -8.26 8.41 15.49
CA ALA A 70 -9.00 7.16 15.67
C ALA A 70 -8.08 5.93 15.73
N LEU A 71 -6.76 6.10 15.63
CA LEU A 71 -5.82 4.98 15.70
C LEU A 71 -5.78 4.41 17.12
N LEU A 72 -5.93 3.10 17.22
CA LEU A 72 -5.72 2.36 18.45
C LEU A 72 -4.23 2.41 18.84
N PRO A 73 -3.90 2.34 20.14
CA PRO A 73 -2.53 2.22 20.57
C PRO A 73 -1.88 1.00 19.92
N LEU A 74 -0.58 1.09 19.63
CA LEU A 74 0.18 -0.06 19.17
C LEU A 74 -0.03 -1.21 20.16
N PRO A 75 -0.26 -2.45 19.67
CA PRO A 75 -0.37 -3.59 20.56
C PRO A 75 0.90 -3.66 21.41
N LYS A 76 0.74 -3.94 22.71
CA LYS A 76 1.90 -4.17 23.58
C LYS A 76 2.74 -5.26 22.93
N VAL A 77 3.97 -4.90 22.54
CA VAL A 77 4.95 -5.88 22.10
C VAL A 77 5.22 -6.77 23.30
N MET A 78 4.54 -7.91 23.37
CA MET A 78 4.98 -8.99 24.23
C MET A 78 6.39 -9.29 23.76
N GLN A 79 7.39 -9.15 24.65
CA GLN A 79 8.75 -9.55 24.36
C GLN A 79 8.67 -10.91 23.68
N ALA A 80 9.13 -10.99 22.44
CA ALA A 80 9.19 -12.25 21.72
C ALA A 80 10.15 -13.13 22.52
N PHE A 81 9.61 -14.02 23.35
CA PHE A 81 10.38 -15.16 23.80
C PHE A 81 10.83 -15.88 22.52
N PRO A 82 12.10 -16.31 22.42
CA PRO A 82 12.53 -17.13 21.30
C PRO A 82 11.60 -18.34 21.26
N LEU A 83 10.67 -18.34 20.30
CA LEU A 83 9.85 -19.51 20.05
C LEU A 83 10.84 -20.59 19.59
N PRO A 84 10.84 -21.79 20.19
CA PRO A 84 11.60 -22.89 19.63
C PRO A 84 11.18 -23.00 18.16
N ILE A 85 12.17 -22.96 17.26
CA ILE A 85 11.96 -23.12 15.82
C ILE A 85 11.49 -24.57 15.61
N HIS A 86 10.21 -24.81 15.83
CA HIS A 86 9.57 -26.00 15.31
C HIS A 86 9.49 -25.77 13.80
N GLN A 87 10.16 -26.62 13.03
CA GLN A 87 9.95 -26.71 11.59
C GLN A 87 8.50 -27.18 11.35
N THR A 88 7.54 -26.28 11.53
CA THR A 88 6.19 -26.51 11.07
C THR A 88 6.24 -26.39 9.57
N ARG A 89 6.10 -27.53 8.87
CA ARG A 89 5.67 -27.47 7.47
C ARG A 89 4.41 -26.60 7.44
N PRO A 90 4.32 -25.56 6.60
CA PRO A 90 3.08 -24.83 6.45
C PRO A 90 2.04 -25.84 5.98
N ILE A 91 1.10 -26.18 6.86
CA ILE A 91 -0.15 -26.81 6.46
C ILE A 91 -0.83 -25.85 5.50
N PRO A 92 -1.34 -26.31 4.34
CA PRO A 92 -2.10 -25.45 3.44
C PRO A 92 -3.28 -24.91 4.24
N MET A 93 -3.20 -23.66 4.67
CA MET A 93 -4.35 -22.97 5.20
C MET A 93 -5.23 -22.67 3.99
N GLU A 94 -6.42 -23.25 3.98
CA GLU A 94 -7.44 -22.89 3.01
C GLU A 94 -7.55 -21.37 3.00
N SER A 95 -7.49 -20.79 1.80
CA SER A 95 -7.49 -19.33 1.66
C SER A 95 -8.73 -18.78 2.36
N LEU A 96 -8.54 -18.03 3.45
CA LEU A 96 -9.62 -17.30 4.12
C LEU A 96 -10.15 -16.14 3.25
N GLN A 97 -9.52 -15.91 2.09
CA GLN A 97 -9.90 -14.89 1.14
C GLN A 97 -11.09 -15.37 0.32
N HIS A 98 -12.09 -14.50 0.21
CA HIS A 98 -13.28 -14.80 -0.56
C HIS A 98 -12.92 -14.78 -2.07
N PRO A 99 -13.52 -15.65 -2.89
CA PRO A 99 -13.33 -15.59 -4.33
C PRO A 99 -13.78 -14.23 -4.86
N LEU A 100 -13.12 -13.73 -5.92
CA LEU A 100 -13.34 -12.38 -6.46
C LEU A 100 -14.80 -12.11 -6.84
N SER A 101 -15.54 -13.15 -7.20
CA SER A 101 -16.98 -13.09 -7.47
C SER A 101 -17.81 -12.53 -6.31
N VAL A 102 -17.39 -12.74 -5.06
CA VAL A 102 -18.09 -12.22 -3.87
C VAL A 102 -17.93 -10.71 -3.75
N TYR A 103 -16.76 -10.16 -4.10
CA TYR A 103 -16.60 -8.70 -4.12
C TYR A 103 -17.39 -8.08 -5.25
N GLN A 104 -17.47 -8.77 -6.39
CA GLN A 104 -18.22 -8.31 -7.55
C GLN A 104 -19.72 -8.25 -7.27
N SER A 105 -20.28 -9.24 -6.55
CA SER A 105 -21.70 -9.20 -6.16
C SER A 105 -22.06 -8.08 -5.19
N ILE A 106 -21.16 -7.73 -4.26
CA ILE A 106 -21.38 -6.61 -3.32
C ILE A 106 -21.32 -5.26 -4.05
N LEU A 107 -20.47 -5.15 -5.07
CA LEU A 107 -20.34 -3.94 -5.90
C LEU A 107 -21.54 -3.72 -6.83
N GLU A 108 -22.23 -4.79 -7.24
CA GLU A 108 -23.35 -4.75 -8.18
C GLU A 108 -24.73 -4.63 -7.50
N MET A 109 -24.81 -4.62 -6.16
CA MET A 109 -26.07 -4.35 -5.47
C MET A 109 -26.45 -2.86 -5.57
N PRO A 110 -27.65 -2.51 -6.05
CA PRO A 110 -28.17 -1.16 -5.91
C PRO A 110 -28.50 -0.89 -4.43
N ILE A 111 -28.21 0.33 -3.98
CA ILE A 111 -28.51 0.82 -2.62
C ILE A 111 -30.02 0.92 -2.41
#